data_AF-A0A3M1Y248-F1
#
_entry.id   AF-A0A3M1Y248-F1
#
_cell.length_a   1.000
_cell.length_b   1.000
_cell.length_c   1.000
_cell.angle_alpha   90.00
_cell.angle_beta   90.00
_cell.angle_gamma   90.00
#
_symmetry.space_group_name_H-M   'P 1'
#
loop_
_entity.id
_entity.type
_entity.pdbx_description
1 polymer ?
#
loop_
_entity_poly.entity_id
_entity_poly.type
_entity_poly.pdbx_seq_one_letter_code
_entity_poly.pdbx_strand_id
1 'polypeptide(L)'
;MSGDDLQKLKDAAQSPAIQKAFAYFDEQGITLNNLAAELREDFAPERCLTVNSKSDSEEKQILVNSLEEASNPIRAIFAVDKLNEGWDVLNLFDIVRLYNTRDAKKGVPGKTTISEAQLIGRGARYFPFQLSGNHTPPDQRKFDTDLDNELRTLEELYYHSAHNPRYIDELHTALVQTGIMPPRQRTIHLRVKDAFKQTDFWQNGAIFVNKRIRKDRSGILGLNQIEITQRHAYRLTTGYAAETAILEASQTQANQTNTQAYNLRNFGIHLVRKALNQLDFYRFANLKNFFPHLKSIHDFITSDDYLAQVIIDVTGTQAQLQTLSPEEKLRIAVAVLEKISKEIQSNVPEYEGTKVFEPLAIQYCVKDKTLNIALNDGSDQEFGVAMSQTTNLTLQLDLSSEAWYVYDENYGTSEEKHLVRFIHSALPNLQKKYSEIYLLRNARLFQLYRFSDGAALEPDFVLFAIEKHTQKAIIYQLFIEPKGGHLLSKDKWKEDFLKEIEQEAKIQVVYANKDFRLVGMPFYNETQRKSEFETAFKQALAI
;
A
#
# COMPACT_ATOMS: atom_id res chain seq x y z
N MET A 1 -40.69 -5.66 5.98
CA MET A 1 -39.69 -6.41 6.77
C MET A 1 -39.94 -6.15 8.24
N SER A 2 -40.02 -7.23 9.03
CA SER A 2 -40.30 -7.24 10.47
C SER A 2 -39.18 -7.97 11.23
N GLY A 3 -39.18 -7.89 12.57
CA GLY A 3 -38.24 -8.67 13.39
C GLY A 3 -38.36 -10.18 13.18
N ASP A 4 -39.59 -10.68 13.00
CA ASP A 4 -39.84 -12.10 12.70
C ASP A 4 -39.26 -12.53 11.34
N ASP A 5 -39.27 -11.64 10.34
CA ASP A 5 -38.64 -11.91 9.04
C ASP A 5 -37.11 -12.02 9.19
N LEU A 6 -36.52 -11.15 10.01
CA LEU A 6 -35.07 -11.19 10.30
C LEU A 6 -34.69 -12.43 11.13
N GLN A 7 -35.56 -12.88 12.05
CA GLN A 7 -35.32 -14.11 12.80
C GLN A 7 -35.29 -15.32 11.86
N LYS A 8 -36.24 -15.43 10.94
CA LYS A 8 -36.23 -16.48 9.91
C LYS A 8 -34.97 -16.43 9.06
N LEU A 9 -34.51 -15.23 8.70
CA LEU A 9 -33.27 -15.05 7.93
C LEU A 9 -32.05 -15.48 8.74
N LYS A 10 -31.97 -15.09 10.01
CA LYS A 10 -30.91 -15.49 10.95
C LYS A 10 -30.82 -17.01 11.09
N ASP A 11 -31.96 -17.67 11.28
CA ASP A 11 -32.02 -19.13 11.46
C ASP A 11 -31.68 -19.89 10.17
N ALA A 12 -32.00 -19.33 9.00
CA ALA A 12 -31.72 -19.93 7.69
C ALA A 12 -30.38 -19.50 7.08
N ALA A 13 -29.63 -18.59 7.73
CA ALA A 13 -28.43 -17.98 7.16
C ALA A 13 -27.32 -19.02 6.97
N GLN A 14 -26.94 -19.27 5.72
CA GLN A 14 -25.79 -20.11 5.36
C GLN A 14 -24.55 -19.28 4.98
N SER A 15 -24.73 -17.97 4.73
CA SER A 15 -23.62 -17.07 4.40
C SER A 15 -22.82 -16.72 5.66
N PRO A 16 -21.50 -16.94 5.68
CA PRO A 16 -20.64 -16.55 6.79
C PRO A 16 -20.73 -15.05 7.12
N ALA A 17 -20.89 -14.19 6.10
CA ALA A 17 -21.01 -12.75 6.30
C ALA A 17 -22.29 -12.36 7.05
N ILE A 18 -23.43 -12.99 6.69
CA ILE A 18 -24.71 -12.77 7.36
C ILE A 18 -24.65 -13.29 8.80
N GLN A 19 -24.04 -14.46 9.02
CA GLN A 19 -23.84 -15.01 10.36
C GLN A 19 -22.99 -14.09 11.24
N LYS A 20 -21.88 -13.57 10.71
CA LYS A 20 -21.03 -12.58 11.40
C LYS A 20 -21.80 -11.29 11.72
N ALA A 21 -22.61 -10.78 10.79
CA ALA A 21 -23.41 -9.59 11.01
C ALA A 21 -24.41 -9.76 12.17
N PHE A 22 -25.14 -10.88 12.22
CA PHE A 22 -26.04 -11.15 13.35
C PHE A 22 -25.32 -11.34 14.67
N ALA A 23 -24.15 -12.00 14.68
CA ALA A 23 -23.33 -12.14 15.88
C ALA A 23 -22.89 -10.77 16.42
N TYR A 24 -22.48 -9.86 15.52
CA TYR A 24 -22.14 -8.48 15.88
C TYR A 24 -23.34 -7.73 16.47
N PHE A 25 -24.52 -7.80 15.85
CA PHE A 25 -25.73 -7.13 16.37
C PHE A 25 -26.12 -7.66 17.76
N ASP A 26 -26.01 -8.97 17.98
CA ASP A 26 -26.27 -9.57 19.29
C ASP A 26 -25.27 -9.05 20.35
N GLU A 27 -23.98 -8.99 20.02
CA GLU A 27 -22.92 -8.49 20.91
C GLU A 27 -23.12 -7.01 21.28
N GLN A 28 -23.58 -6.19 20.33
CA GLN A 28 -23.90 -4.78 20.55
C GLN A 28 -25.27 -4.56 21.22
N GLY A 29 -26.05 -5.63 21.48
CA GLY A 29 -27.38 -5.54 22.09
C GLY A 29 -28.45 -4.93 21.17
N ILE A 30 -28.27 -5.00 19.85
CA ILE A 30 -29.23 -4.49 18.85
C ILE A 30 -30.31 -5.57 18.62
N THR A 31 -31.55 -5.26 19.01
CA THR A 31 -32.66 -6.20 18.82
C THR A 31 -33.07 -6.31 17.35
N LEU A 32 -33.61 -7.45 16.94
CA LEU A 32 -34.13 -7.64 15.57
C LEU A 32 -35.23 -6.64 15.19
N ASN A 33 -36.03 -6.18 16.16
CA ASN A 33 -37.04 -5.16 15.89
C ASN A 33 -36.43 -3.78 15.62
N ASN A 34 -35.34 -3.43 16.32
CA ASN A 34 -34.58 -2.21 16.05
C ASN A 34 -33.96 -2.28 14.66
N LEU A 35 -33.28 -3.38 14.34
CA LEU A 35 -32.67 -3.60 13.04
C LEU A 35 -33.70 -3.55 11.90
N ALA A 36 -34.88 -4.15 12.09
CA ALA A 36 -35.96 -4.09 11.11
C ALA A 36 -36.55 -2.67 10.95
N ALA A 37 -36.49 -1.83 11.97
CA ALA A 37 -36.89 -0.43 11.86
C ALA A 37 -35.85 0.38 11.07
N GLU A 38 -34.56 0.23 11.39
CA GLU A 38 -33.46 0.89 10.69
C GLU A 38 -33.42 0.51 9.21
N LEU A 39 -33.49 -0.77 8.88
CA LEU A 39 -33.48 -1.21 7.48
C LEU A 39 -34.71 -0.72 6.70
N ARG A 40 -35.87 -0.54 7.35
CA ARG A 40 -37.04 0.06 6.67
C ARG A 40 -36.83 1.54 6.36
N GLU A 41 -36.18 2.26 7.26
CA GLU A 41 -35.84 3.67 7.09
C GLU A 41 -34.74 3.84 6.04
N ASP A 42 -33.69 3.03 6.07
CA ASP A 42 -32.58 3.08 5.13
C ASP A 42 -32.98 2.72 3.69
N PHE A 43 -33.97 1.85 3.52
CA PHE A 43 -34.51 1.45 2.22
C PHE A 43 -35.92 2.02 1.97
N ALA A 44 -36.26 3.16 2.60
CA ALA A 44 -37.51 3.87 2.33
C ALA A 44 -37.57 4.33 0.85
N PRO A 45 -38.78 4.52 0.27
CA PRO A 45 -38.95 4.90 -1.14
C PRO A 45 -38.14 6.13 -1.57
N GLU A 46 -38.02 7.14 -0.72
CA GLU A 46 -37.24 8.37 -0.93
C GLU A 46 -35.72 8.16 -0.96
N ARG A 47 -35.23 7.04 -0.42
CA ARG A 47 -33.82 6.60 -0.47
C ARG A 47 -33.56 5.59 -1.59
N CYS A 48 -34.59 5.28 -2.38
CA CYS A 48 -34.52 4.41 -3.54
C CYS A 48 -34.60 5.23 -4.83
N LEU A 49 -33.71 4.96 -5.78
CA LEU A 49 -33.69 5.65 -7.05
C LEU A 49 -33.93 4.69 -8.22
N THR A 50 -34.75 5.10 -9.18
CA THR A 50 -34.90 4.39 -10.46
C THR A 50 -34.24 5.19 -11.58
N VAL A 51 -33.31 4.55 -12.28
CA VAL A 51 -32.47 5.16 -13.33
C VAL A 51 -32.74 4.44 -14.65
N ASN A 52 -33.04 5.22 -15.69
CA ASN A 52 -33.27 4.73 -17.05
C ASN A 52 -32.50 5.58 -18.07
N SER A 53 -31.59 4.92 -18.81
CA SER A 53 -30.55 5.52 -19.67
C SER A 53 -31.00 6.50 -20.75
N LYS A 54 -32.31 6.59 -21.04
CA LYS A 54 -32.86 7.39 -22.15
C LYS A 54 -33.65 8.63 -21.73
N SER A 55 -33.92 8.83 -20.44
CA SER A 55 -34.88 9.85 -20.00
C SER A 55 -34.77 10.25 -18.51
N ASP A 56 -33.57 10.35 -17.96
CA ASP A 56 -33.41 10.77 -16.56
C ASP A 56 -33.29 12.29 -16.42
N SER A 57 -33.87 12.83 -15.34
CA SER A 57 -33.78 14.25 -15.01
C SER A 57 -32.38 14.62 -14.53
N GLU A 58 -31.98 15.88 -14.71
CA GLU A 58 -30.70 16.40 -14.21
C GLU A 58 -30.49 16.14 -12.70
N GLU A 59 -31.56 16.25 -11.91
CA GLU A 59 -31.55 15.96 -10.47
C GLU A 59 -31.13 14.53 -10.15
N LYS A 60 -31.60 13.54 -10.92
CA LYS A 60 -31.20 12.14 -10.72
C LYS A 60 -29.72 11.94 -11.06
N GLN A 61 -29.23 12.60 -12.10
CA GLN A 61 -27.82 12.52 -12.48
C GLN A 61 -26.91 13.11 -11.40
N ILE A 62 -27.33 14.20 -10.75
CA ILE A 62 -26.60 14.79 -9.61
C ILE A 62 -26.55 13.80 -8.43
N LEU A 63 -27.67 13.18 -8.07
CA LEU A 63 -27.73 12.19 -6.98
C LEU A 63 -26.85 10.97 -7.28
N VAL A 64 -26.85 10.49 -8.52
CA VAL A 64 -26.00 9.39 -8.96
C VAL A 64 -24.51 9.74 -8.89
N ASN A 65 -24.13 10.95 -9.31
CA ASN A 65 -22.74 11.38 -9.33
C ASN A 65 -22.20 11.74 -7.93
N SER A 66 -23.05 11.75 -6.91
CA SER A 66 -22.69 12.12 -5.53
C SER A 66 -22.97 10.99 -4.53
N LEU A 67 -23.09 9.73 -4.97
CA LEU A 67 -23.42 8.57 -4.11
C LEU A 67 -22.41 8.33 -2.97
N GLU A 68 -21.21 8.87 -3.09
CA GLU A 68 -20.14 8.77 -2.10
C GLU A 68 -20.19 9.87 -1.04
N GLU A 69 -20.95 10.95 -1.30
CA GLU A 69 -21.08 12.06 -0.37
C GLU A 69 -21.92 11.64 0.83
N ALA A 70 -21.45 11.95 2.04
CA ALA A 70 -22.15 11.61 3.29
C ALA A 70 -23.56 12.22 3.37
N SER A 71 -23.80 13.33 2.65
CA SER A 71 -25.11 13.98 2.55
C SER A 71 -26.08 13.27 1.59
N ASN A 72 -25.61 12.33 0.78
CA ASN A 72 -26.45 11.63 -0.19
C ASN A 72 -27.33 10.57 0.52
N PRO A 73 -28.67 10.67 0.43
CA PRO A 73 -29.56 9.76 1.13
C PRO A 73 -29.81 8.44 0.39
N ILE A 74 -29.39 8.31 -0.87
CA ILE A 74 -29.72 7.15 -1.70
C ILE A 74 -28.98 5.89 -1.21
N ARG A 75 -29.70 4.77 -1.10
CA ARG A 75 -29.19 3.47 -0.62
C ARG A 75 -29.47 2.31 -1.57
N ALA A 76 -30.49 2.41 -2.42
CA ALA A 76 -30.80 1.39 -3.42
C ALA A 76 -31.13 2.00 -4.77
N ILE A 77 -30.67 1.33 -5.84
CA ILE A 77 -30.80 1.84 -7.21
C ILE A 77 -31.33 0.73 -8.10
N PHE A 78 -32.45 1.00 -8.76
CA PHE A 78 -33.08 0.10 -9.72
C PHE A 78 -32.74 0.59 -11.13
N ALA A 79 -31.93 -0.19 -11.86
CA ALA A 79 -31.47 0.12 -13.21
C ALA A 79 -32.05 -0.88 -14.23
N VAL A 80 -32.62 -0.36 -15.32
CA VAL A 80 -33.27 -1.18 -16.39
C VAL A 80 -32.29 -1.53 -17.50
N ASP A 81 -31.39 -0.61 -17.85
CA ASP A 81 -30.32 -0.81 -18.83
C ASP A 81 -28.97 -0.80 -18.14
N LYS A 82 -27.97 -1.40 -18.80
CA LYS A 82 -26.58 -1.43 -18.34
C LYS A 82 -26.15 -0.04 -17.90
N LEU A 83 -25.56 0.03 -16.71
CA LEU A 83 -24.86 1.21 -16.21
C LEU A 83 -23.64 1.45 -17.12
N ASN A 84 -23.88 2.07 -18.27
CA ASN A 84 -22.83 2.43 -19.22
C ASN A 84 -22.11 3.68 -18.72
N GLU A 85 -20.82 3.76 -19.05
CA GLU A 85 -19.82 4.80 -18.76
C GLU A 85 -20.28 6.00 -17.90
N GLY A 86 -19.77 6.10 -16.67
CA GLY A 86 -20.05 7.21 -15.74
C GLY A 86 -20.34 6.78 -14.29
N TRP A 87 -20.61 5.50 -14.06
CA TRP A 87 -20.83 4.93 -12.73
C TRP A 87 -19.54 4.33 -12.20
N ASP A 88 -18.87 5.11 -11.36
CA ASP A 88 -17.63 4.72 -10.72
C ASP A 88 -17.71 5.00 -9.22
N VAL A 89 -18.42 4.13 -8.53
CA VAL A 89 -18.86 4.34 -7.14
C VAL A 89 -18.07 3.38 -6.24
N LEU A 90 -17.27 3.92 -5.32
CA LEU A 90 -16.38 3.15 -4.44
C LEU A 90 -17.12 2.37 -3.35
N ASN A 91 -18.32 2.83 -2.95
CA ASN A 91 -19.15 2.23 -1.91
C ASN A 91 -20.28 1.32 -2.46
N LEU A 92 -20.05 0.65 -3.61
CA LEU A 92 -20.97 -0.35 -4.15
C LEU A 92 -20.66 -1.74 -3.56
N PHE A 93 -21.48 -2.21 -2.63
CA PHE A 93 -21.26 -3.49 -1.93
C PHE A 93 -22.09 -4.66 -2.46
N ASP A 94 -23.24 -4.39 -3.07
CA ASP A 94 -24.17 -5.42 -3.53
C ASP A 94 -24.67 -5.14 -4.95
N ILE A 95 -24.66 -6.17 -5.79
CA ILE A 95 -25.34 -6.15 -7.10
C ILE A 95 -26.36 -7.28 -7.12
N VAL A 96 -27.65 -6.95 -7.29
CA VAL A 96 -28.73 -7.93 -7.36
C VAL A 96 -29.25 -8.05 -8.79
N ARG A 97 -29.02 -9.21 -9.41
CA ARG A 97 -29.51 -9.53 -10.74
C ARG A 97 -30.94 -10.04 -10.68
N LEU A 98 -31.89 -9.24 -11.16
CA LEU A 98 -33.34 -9.54 -11.13
C LEU A 98 -33.89 -10.24 -12.38
N TYR A 99 -33.03 -10.62 -13.34
CA TYR A 99 -33.43 -11.30 -14.58
C TYR A 99 -32.63 -12.59 -14.80
N ASN A 100 -33.18 -13.49 -15.62
CA ASN A 100 -32.62 -14.83 -15.87
C ASN A 100 -32.18 -15.09 -17.32
N THR A 101 -32.31 -14.09 -18.21
CA THR A 101 -31.94 -14.22 -19.63
C THR A 101 -30.44 -14.46 -19.80
N ARG A 102 -30.07 -15.29 -20.78
CA ARG A 102 -28.68 -15.59 -21.16
C ARG A 102 -28.47 -15.36 -22.65
N ASP A 103 -27.34 -14.78 -23.01
CA ASP A 103 -26.97 -14.45 -24.40
C ASP A 103 -25.65 -15.11 -24.85
N ALA A 104 -25.10 -16.03 -24.06
CA ALA A 104 -23.89 -16.77 -24.36
C ALA A 104 -24.06 -17.76 -25.53
N LYS A 105 -23.00 -17.93 -26.33
CA LYS A 105 -22.96 -18.87 -27.46
C LYS A 105 -21.62 -19.62 -27.46
N LYS A 106 -21.67 -20.96 -27.58
CA LYS A 106 -20.49 -21.84 -27.76
C LYS A 106 -19.36 -21.61 -26.72
N GLY A 107 -19.71 -21.42 -25.44
CA GLY A 107 -18.72 -21.24 -24.36
C GLY A 107 -18.08 -19.84 -24.29
N VAL A 108 -18.49 -18.90 -25.15
CA VAL A 108 -18.09 -17.49 -25.07
C VAL A 108 -19.16 -16.73 -24.27
N PRO A 109 -18.78 -15.99 -23.22
CA PRO A 109 -19.70 -15.13 -22.48
C PRO A 109 -20.42 -14.17 -23.42
N GLY A 110 -21.73 -14.01 -23.23
CA GLY A 110 -22.53 -13.08 -24.02
C GLY A 110 -22.17 -11.62 -23.69
N LYS A 111 -22.66 -10.68 -24.52
CA LYS A 111 -22.42 -9.25 -24.30
C LYS A 111 -22.94 -8.77 -22.94
N THR A 112 -23.98 -9.40 -22.42
CA THR A 112 -24.60 -9.09 -21.12
C THR A 112 -23.69 -9.53 -19.98
N THR A 113 -23.20 -10.77 -20.00
CA THR A 113 -22.26 -11.27 -18.99
C THR A 113 -20.94 -10.50 -18.99
N ILE A 114 -20.41 -10.10 -20.15
CA ILE A 114 -19.19 -9.28 -20.23
C ILE A 114 -19.40 -7.91 -19.57
N SER A 115 -20.54 -7.26 -19.81
CA SER A 115 -20.84 -5.99 -19.15
C SER A 115 -21.11 -6.13 -17.66
N GLU A 116 -21.71 -7.24 -17.21
CA GLU A 116 -21.87 -7.54 -15.78
C GLU A 116 -20.48 -7.75 -15.14
N ALA A 117 -19.57 -8.47 -15.79
CA ALA A 117 -18.19 -8.60 -15.32
C ALA A 117 -17.48 -7.24 -15.25
N GLN A 118 -17.63 -6.38 -16.26
CA GLN A 118 -17.08 -5.02 -16.21
C GLN A 118 -17.69 -4.18 -15.08
N LEU A 119 -19.00 -4.29 -14.84
CA LEU A 119 -19.65 -3.62 -13.73
C LEU A 119 -19.12 -4.14 -12.38
N ILE A 120 -18.94 -5.46 -12.24
CA ILE A 120 -18.24 -6.05 -11.10
C ILE A 120 -16.83 -5.47 -11.01
N GLY A 121 -16.08 -5.31 -12.09
CA GLY A 121 -14.75 -4.70 -12.05
C GLY A 121 -14.74 -3.24 -11.60
N ARG A 122 -15.81 -2.50 -11.91
CA ARG A 122 -16.01 -1.12 -11.44
C ARG A 122 -16.52 -1.05 -10.00
N GLY A 123 -17.32 -2.03 -9.58
CA GLY A 123 -17.91 -2.14 -8.24
C GLY A 123 -17.07 -2.90 -7.23
N ALA A 124 -16.11 -3.73 -7.67
CA ALA A 124 -15.14 -4.46 -6.85
C ALA A 124 -14.04 -3.52 -6.35
N ARG A 125 -14.47 -2.36 -5.87
CA ARG A 125 -13.64 -1.32 -5.28
C ARG A 125 -13.83 -1.35 -3.78
N TYR A 126 -12.89 -0.70 -3.11
CA TYR A 126 -12.83 -0.62 -1.67
C TYR A 126 -13.64 0.59 -1.19
N PHE A 127 -14.19 0.49 0.01
CA PHE A 127 -14.60 1.67 0.76
C PHE A 127 -13.35 2.50 1.13
N PRO A 128 -13.30 3.82 0.90
CA PRO A 128 -12.18 4.63 1.35
C PRO A 128 -12.20 4.81 2.87
N PHE A 129 -11.29 4.14 3.58
CA PHE A 129 -11.13 4.31 5.03
C PHE A 129 -9.66 4.20 5.43
N GLN A 130 -9.34 4.80 6.58
CA GLN A 130 -8.02 4.68 7.20
C GLN A 130 -8.12 3.87 8.48
N LEU A 131 -7.23 2.90 8.63
CA LEU A 131 -7.12 2.10 9.84
C LEU A 131 -6.23 2.82 10.86
N SER A 132 -6.60 2.77 12.12
CA SER A 132 -5.78 3.26 13.21
C SER A 132 -4.43 2.53 13.23
N GLY A 133 -3.33 3.27 13.01
CA GLY A 133 -1.97 2.72 13.01
C GLY A 133 -1.56 1.98 11.74
N ASN A 134 -2.43 1.88 10.72
CA ASN A 134 -2.06 1.40 9.39
C ASN A 134 -2.13 2.56 8.39
N HIS A 135 -1.05 2.72 7.63
CA HIS A 135 -0.82 3.85 6.75
C HIS A 135 -1.07 3.54 5.27
N THR A 136 -1.66 2.38 4.95
CA THR A 136 -2.25 2.16 3.64
C THR A 136 -3.18 3.33 3.33
N PRO A 137 -2.96 4.05 2.22
CA PRO A 137 -3.82 5.15 1.83
C PRO A 137 -5.30 4.77 1.87
N PRO A 138 -6.21 5.71 2.19
CA PRO A 138 -7.63 5.42 2.24
C PRO A 138 -8.14 4.78 0.95
N ASP A 139 -7.54 5.20 -0.18
CA ASP A 139 -7.82 4.80 -1.55
C ASP A 139 -7.13 3.48 -1.98
N GLN A 140 -6.84 2.58 -1.04
CA GLN A 140 -6.23 1.28 -1.35
C GLN A 140 -6.88 0.15 -0.55
N ARG A 141 -6.92 -1.04 -1.17
CA ARG A 141 -7.34 -2.31 -0.54
C ARG A 141 -6.32 -2.73 0.52
N LYS A 142 -6.79 -3.26 1.63
CA LYS A 142 -6.01 -3.59 2.84
C LYS A 142 -6.06 -5.08 3.16
N PHE A 143 -7.11 -5.79 2.75
CA PHE A 143 -7.42 -7.15 3.23
C PHE A 143 -7.46 -8.23 2.15
N ASP A 144 -6.93 -7.97 0.95
CA ASP A 144 -6.89 -8.96 -0.15
C ASP A 144 -6.24 -10.29 0.23
N THR A 145 -5.27 -10.24 1.15
CA THR A 145 -4.55 -11.42 1.65
C THR A 145 -4.94 -11.79 3.07
N ASP A 146 -5.81 -11.03 3.76
CA ASP A 146 -6.22 -11.26 5.15
C ASP A 146 -7.71 -11.57 5.19
N LEU A 147 -8.07 -12.80 4.81
CA LEU A 147 -9.47 -13.19 4.60
C LEU A 147 -10.31 -13.17 5.89
N ASP A 148 -9.63 -13.26 7.03
CA ASP A 148 -10.22 -13.41 8.36
C ASP A 148 -10.46 -12.04 9.04
N ASN A 149 -10.01 -10.94 8.45
CA ASN A 149 -10.22 -9.60 9.00
C ASN A 149 -11.70 -9.19 8.96
N GLU A 150 -12.25 -8.68 10.07
CA GLU A 150 -13.65 -8.24 10.14
C GLU A 150 -13.96 -7.07 9.20
N LEU A 151 -13.02 -6.14 9.04
CA LEU A 151 -13.18 -4.99 8.17
C LEU A 151 -13.05 -5.34 6.67
N ARG A 152 -12.74 -6.59 6.34
CA ARG A 152 -12.70 -7.08 4.95
C ARG A 152 -14.04 -6.95 4.25
N THR A 153 -15.16 -7.00 4.98
CA THR A 153 -16.49 -6.75 4.40
C THR A 153 -16.59 -5.39 3.69
N LEU A 154 -15.77 -4.40 4.05
CA LEU A 154 -15.69 -3.09 3.36
C LEU A 154 -14.91 -3.13 2.02
N GLU A 155 -14.35 -4.28 1.67
CA GLU A 155 -13.57 -4.53 0.45
C GLU A 155 -14.10 -5.74 -0.33
N GLU A 156 -15.30 -6.20 0.02
CA GLU A 156 -16.02 -7.29 -0.63
C GLU A 156 -17.22 -6.75 -1.41
N LEU A 157 -17.43 -7.33 -2.59
CA LEU A 157 -18.63 -7.10 -3.40
C LEU A 157 -19.42 -8.40 -3.48
N TYR A 158 -20.71 -8.34 -3.14
CA TYR A 158 -21.64 -9.46 -3.23
C TYR A 158 -22.46 -9.36 -4.52
N TYR A 159 -22.30 -10.34 -5.41
CA TYR A 159 -23.10 -10.46 -6.61
C TYR A 159 -24.19 -11.51 -6.42
N HIS A 160 -25.44 -11.07 -6.32
CA HIS A 160 -26.61 -11.92 -6.10
C HIS A 160 -27.28 -12.24 -7.43
N SER A 161 -27.53 -13.52 -7.68
CA SER A 161 -28.28 -13.97 -8.84
C SER A 161 -29.13 -15.19 -8.50
N ALA A 162 -30.18 -15.43 -9.27
CA ALA A 162 -30.90 -16.70 -9.18
C ALA A 162 -29.95 -17.86 -9.53
N HIS A 163 -30.07 -18.97 -8.80
CA HIS A 163 -29.17 -20.11 -8.97
C HIS A 163 -29.21 -20.64 -10.42
N ASN A 164 -28.11 -20.45 -11.15
CA ASN A 164 -27.94 -20.90 -12.52
C ASN A 164 -26.47 -21.27 -12.78
N PRO A 165 -26.09 -22.55 -12.61
CA PRO A 165 -24.69 -22.98 -12.68
C PRO A 165 -23.98 -22.58 -13.98
N ARG A 166 -24.67 -22.71 -15.11
CA ARG A 166 -24.08 -22.35 -16.42
C ARG A 166 -23.79 -20.85 -16.54
N TYR A 167 -24.62 -20.00 -15.93
CA TYR A 167 -24.37 -18.56 -15.89
C TYR A 167 -23.20 -18.22 -14.96
N ILE A 168 -23.07 -18.92 -13.82
CA ILE A 168 -21.94 -18.75 -12.90
C ILE A 168 -20.63 -19.10 -13.62
N ASP A 169 -20.60 -20.18 -14.40
CA ASP A 169 -19.43 -20.55 -15.21
C ASP A 169 -19.09 -19.48 -16.26
N GLU A 170 -20.12 -18.92 -16.93
CA GLU A 170 -19.97 -17.84 -17.90
C GLU A 170 -19.44 -16.55 -17.26
N LEU A 171 -19.95 -16.20 -16.08
CA LEU A 171 -19.52 -15.04 -15.33
C LEU A 171 -18.08 -15.20 -14.85
N HIS A 172 -17.72 -16.36 -14.29
CA HIS A 172 -16.35 -16.67 -13.89
C HIS A 172 -15.38 -16.55 -15.09
N THR A 173 -15.77 -17.10 -16.25
CA THR A 173 -14.99 -16.97 -17.49
C THR A 173 -14.81 -15.50 -17.90
N ALA A 174 -15.88 -14.70 -17.82
CA ALA A 174 -15.82 -13.27 -18.14
C ALA A 174 -14.92 -12.51 -17.16
N LEU A 175 -15.02 -12.77 -15.85
CA LEU A 175 -14.18 -12.13 -14.82
C LEU A 175 -12.69 -12.38 -15.05
N VAL A 176 -12.33 -13.63 -15.39
CA VAL A 176 -10.94 -13.98 -15.76
C VAL A 176 -10.51 -13.28 -17.04
N GLN A 177 -11.34 -13.27 -18.10
CA GLN A 177 -11.03 -12.59 -19.37
C GLN A 177 -10.85 -11.07 -19.22
N THR A 178 -11.62 -10.45 -18.32
CA THR A 178 -11.50 -9.01 -18.00
C THR A 178 -10.32 -8.69 -17.07
N GLY A 179 -9.61 -9.70 -16.56
CA GLY A 179 -8.47 -9.52 -15.66
C GLY A 179 -8.84 -9.16 -14.21
N ILE A 180 -10.12 -9.24 -13.86
CA ILE A 180 -10.61 -8.95 -12.49
C ILE A 180 -10.22 -10.08 -11.53
N MET A 181 -10.27 -11.32 -12.02
CA MET A 181 -9.95 -12.51 -11.25
C MET A 181 -8.75 -13.23 -11.86
N PRO A 182 -7.79 -13.71 -11.05
CA PRO A 182 -6.73 -14.56 -11.56
C PRO A 182 -7.31 -15.86 -12.12
N PRO A 183 -6.73 -16.43 -13.20
CA PRO A 183 -7.21 -17.67 -13.79
C PRO A 183 -7.09 -18.86 -12.83
N ARG A 184 -6.12 -18.80 -11.91
CA ARG A 184 -5.88 -19.80 -10.88
C ARG A 184 -5.58 -19.09 -9.57
N GLN A 185 -6.23 -19.56 -8.52
CA GLN A 185 -5.96 -19.12 -7.15
C GLN A 185 -5.87 -20.33 -6.23
N ARG A 186 -5.13 -20.18 -5.15
CA ARG A 186 -5.00 -21.21 -4.12
C ARG A 186 -5.14 -20.55 -2.76
N THR A 187 -6.13 -21.01 -1.99
CA THR A 187 -6.24 -20.69 -0.58
C THR A 187 -5.29 -21.58 0.21
N ILE A 188 -4.46 -20.96 1.05
CA ILE A 188 -3.55 -21.64 1.97
C ILE A 188 -3.87 -21.21 3.39
N HIS A 189 -3.58 -22.10 4.35
CA HIS A 189 -3.74 -21.82 5.77
C HIS A 189 -2.37 -21.92 6.42
N LEU A 190 -1.93 -20.83 7.05
CA LEU A 190 -0.76 -20.80 7.91
C LEU A 190 -1.25 -20.99 9.34
N ARG A 191 -0.94 -22.13 9.97
CA ARG A 191 -1.37 -22.41 11.35
C ARG A 191 -0.18 -22.38 12.29
N VAL A 192 -0.32 -21.65 13.38
CA VAL A 192 0.69 -21.62 14.44
C VAL A 192 0.67 -22.98 15.13
N LYS A 193 1.83 -23.63 15.22
CA LYS A 193 1.96 -24.95 15.86
C LYS A 193 1.50 -24.91 17.31
N ASP A 194 0.71 -25.89 17.72
CA ASP A 194 0.25 -25.98 19.12
C ASP A 194 1.42 -26.14 20.09
N ALA A 195 2.48 -26.86 19.70
CA ALA A 195 3.69 -26.96 20.49
C ALA A 195 4.35 -25.59 20.75
N PHE A 196 4.31 -24.67 19.77
CA PHE A 196 4.84 -23.31 19.94
C PHE A 196 3.98 -22.48 20.90
N LYS A 197 2.65 -22.62 20.85
CA LYS A 197 1.72 -21.94 21.77
C LYS A 197 1.94 -22.29 23.26
N GLN A 198 2.59 -23.42 23.53
CA GLN A 198 2.94 -23.87 24.89
C GLN A 198 4.31 -23.37 25.39
N THR A 199 5.07 -22.64 24.58
CA THR A 199 6.42 -22.16 24.95
C THR A 199 6.36 -20.91 25.83
N ASP A 200 7.42 -20.66 26.62
CA ASP A 200 7.57 -19.39 27.36
C ASP A 200 7.61 -18.20 26.39
N PHE A 201 8.25 -18.37 25.23
CA PHE A 201 8.36 -17.33 24.23
C PHE A 201 6.99 -16.92 23.64
N TRP A 202 6.04 -17.85 23.49
CA TRP A 202 4.68 -17.48 23.10
C TRP A 202 3.97 -16.62 24.16
N GLN A 203 4.04 -17.05 25.42
CA GLN A 203 3.31 -16.42 26.53
C GLN A 203 3.90 -15.06 26.93
N ASN A 204 5.24 -14.98 26.97
CA ASN A 204 5.98 -13.87 27.57
C ASN A 204 6.97 -13.18 26.61
N GLY A 205 7.10 -13.69 25.37
CA GLY A 205 7.95 -13.10 24.35
C GLY A 205 7.35 -11.86 23.72
N ALA A 206 8.21 -11.05 23.12
CA ALA A 206 7.82 -9.83 22.41
C ALA A 206 8.62 -9.67 21.13
N ILE A 207 7.98 -9.09 20.12
CA ILE A 207 8.60 -8.55 18.90
C ILE A 207 8.80 -7.06 19.12
N PHE A 208 10.01 -6.56 18.93
CA PHE A 208 10.26 -5.13 18.98
C PHE A 208 10.04 -4.50 17.61
N VAL A 209 9.17 -3.51 17.54
CA VAL A 209 8.84 -2.76 16.32
C VAL A 209 8.87 -1.27 16.60
N ASN A 210 9.14 -0.46 15.58
CA ASN A 210 9.07 0.99 15.73
C ASN A 210 7.75 1.55 15.20
N LYS A 211 7.50 2.83 15.47
CA LYS A 211 6.28 3.53 15.06
C LYS A 211 6.58 4.55 13.97
N ARG A 212 5.58 4.80 13.14
CA ARG A 212 5.56 5.97 12.26
C ARG A 212 4.96 7.15 13.01
N ILE A 213 5.66 8.26 13.03
CA ILE A 213 5.18 9.50 13.64
C ILE A 213 5.28 10.64 12.63
N ARG A 214 4.46 11.67 12.82
CA ARG A 214 4.57 12.89 12.02
C ARG A 214 5.90 13.56 12.36
N LYS A 215 6.68 13.87 11.33
CA LYS A 215 8.01 14.47 11.49
C LYS A 215 7.90 15.85 12.13
N ASP A 216 8.73 16.10 13.14
CA ASP A 216 8.86 17.45 13.67
C ASP A 216 9.62 18.32 12.67
N ARG A 217 8.91 19.30 12.10
CA ARG A 217 9.43 20.24 11.11
C ARG A 217 9.67 21.62 11.71
N SER A 218 9.57 21.77 13.04
CA SER A 218 9.79 23.03 13.73
C SER A 218 11.19 23.61 13.52
N GLY A 219 12.18 22.76 13.22
CA GLY A 219 13.54 23.18 12.88
C GLY A 219 13.70 23.77 11.47
N ILE A 220 12.71 23.63 10.58
CA ILE A 220 12.77 24.12 9.19
C ILE A 220 12.28 25.57 9.13
N LEU A 221 13.22 26.48 8.95
CA LEU A 221 12.99 27.93 8.88
C LEU A 221 12.78 28.41 7.44
N GLY A 222 13.38 27.74 6.44
CA GLY A 222 13.36 28.18 5.04
C GLY A 222 13.78 27.11 4.04
N LEU A 223 13.76 27.45 2.75
CA LEU A 223 14.24 26.61 1.64
C LEU A 223 15.76 26.38 1.71
N ASN A 224 16.50 27.30 2.33
CA ASN A 224 17.95 27.21 2.53
C ASN A 224 18.38 26.06 3.45
N GLN A 225 17.48 25.55 4.29
CA GLN A 225 17.73 24.43 5.20
C GLN A 225 17.29 23.08 4.63
N ILE A 226 16.78 23.08 3.41
CA ILE A 226 16.41 21.88 2.66
C ILE A 226 17.35 21.79 1.46
N GLU A 227 17.71 20.59 1.03
CA GLU A 227 18.55 20.35 -0.14
C GLU A 227 17.83 20.67 -1.47
N ILE A 228 17.47 21.94 -1.69
CA ILE A 228 16.75 22.42 -2.87
C ILE A 228 17.72 23.16 -3.79
N THR A 229 17.57 22.92 -5.09
CA THR A 229 18.35 23.61 -6.11
C THR A 229 17.87 25.05 -6.22
N GLN A 230 18.73 26.01 -5.89
CA GLN A 230 18.37 27.44 -5.97
C GLN A 230 18.41 28.01 -7.40
N ARG A 231 18.95 27.26 -8.36
CA ARG A 231 19.16 27.71 -9.75
C ARG A 231 18.55 26.75 -10.75
N HIS A 232 17.50 27.19 -11.44
CA HIS A 232 16.75 26.34 -12.38
C HIS A 232 16.92 26.77 -13.82
N ALA A 233 17.18 25.81 -14.71
CA ALA A 233 17.17 26.05 -16.15
C ALA A 233 15.75 25.98 -16.73
N TYR A 234 15.44 26.92 -17.63
CA TYR A 234 14.23 26.95 -18.42
C TYR A 234 14.54 27.33 -19.87
N ARG A 235 14.02 26.56 -20.84
CA ARG A 235 14.23 26.85 -22.26
C ARG A 235 12.93 27.39 -22.88
N LEU A 236 13.00 28.59 -23.45
CA LEU A 236 11.89 29.17 -24.20
C LEU A 236 11.67 28.40 -25.50
N THR A 237 10.42 28.37 -25.95
CA THR A 237 10.10 27.94 -27.31
C THR A 237 10.56 29.04 -28.27
N THR A 238 11.60 28.76 -29.05
CA THR A 238 12.23 29.74 -29.96
C THR A 238 11.59 29.77 -31.35
N GLY A 239 10.61 28.90 -31.61
CA GLY A 239 9.98 28.76 -32.94
C GLY A 239 10.89 28.19 -34.02
N TYR A 240 12.15 27.88 -33.71
CA TYR A 240 13.07 27.21 -34.62
C TYR A 240 12.64 25.76 -34.82
N ALA A 241 12.28 25.41 -36.04
CA ALA A 241 12.11 24.04 -36.50
C ALA A 241 13.35 23.64 -37.31
N ALA A 242 13.87 22.44 -37.05
CA ALA A 242 14.86 21.82 -37.91
C ALA A 242 14.19 20.62 -38.57
N GLU A 243 14.16 20.60 -39.91
CA GLU A 243 13.81 19.42 -40.68
C GLU A 243 15.11 18.74 -41.11
N THR A 244 15.23 17.46 -40.77
CA THR A 244 16.41 16.66 -41.12
C THR A 244 15.98 15.50 -41.99
N ALA A 245 16.52 15.40 -43.20
CA ALA A 245 16.37 14.21 -44.03
C ALA A 245 17.29 13.10 -43.49
N ILE A 246 16.73 11.98 -43.05
CA ILE A 246 17.44 10.90 -42.34
C ILE A 246 18.53 10.23 -43.21
N LEU A 247 18.44 10.35 -44.54
CA LEU A 247 19.32 9.68 -45.50
C LEU A 247 20.42 10.58 -46.08
N GLU A 248 20.43 11.88 -45.79
CA GLU A 248 21.48 12.80 -46.24
C GLU A 248 22.15 13.45 -45.06
N ALA A 249 23.49 13.36 -44.99
CA ALA A 249 24.28 14.02 -43.98
C ALA A 249 24.41 15.52 -44.31
N SER A 250 23.32 16.27 -44.15
CA SER A 250 23.36 17.72 -44.19
C SER A 250 23.70 18.26 -42.80
N GLN A 251 24.72 19.13 -42.71
CA GLN A 251 25.01 19.88 -41.50
C GLN A 251 23.92 20.94 -41.31
N THR A 252 23.10 20.79 -40.27
CA THR A 252 22.16 21.84 -39.84
C THR A 252 22.95 22.98 -39.18
N GLN A 253 22.77 24.21 -39.66
CA GLN A 253 23.26 25.39 -38.96
C GLN A 253 22.54 25.51 -37.62
N ALA A 254 23.29 25.43 -36.51
CA ALA A 254 22.74 25.63 -35.18
C ALA A 254 22.35 27.10 -35.00
N ASN A 255 21.04 27.37 -34.87
CA ASN A 255 20.56 28.69 -34.50
C ASN A 255 21.13 29.08 -33.13
N GLN A 256 21.72 30.27 -33.03
CA GLN A 256 22.36 30.74 -31.80
C GLN A 256 21.30 31.09 -30.74
N THR A 257 21.33 30.38 -29.62
CA THR A 257 20.55 30.71 -28.41
C THR A 257 21.49 31.18 -27.31
N ASN A 258 21.06 32.19 -26.56
CA ASN A 258 21.78 32.70 -25.41
C ASN A 258 21.08 32.26 -24.12
N THR A 259 21.79 32.34 -22.99
CA THR A 259 21.23 32.10 -21.66
C THR A 259 21.41 33.34 -20.80
N GLN A 260 20.35 33.77 -20.13
CA GLN A 260 20.37 34.90 -19.19
C GLN A 260 19.74 34.48 -17.86
N ALA A 261 20.39 34.89 -16.77
CA ALA A 261 19.91 34.62 -15.41
C ALA A 261 18.91 35.69 -14.97
N TYR A 262 17.80 35.25 -14.39
CA TYR A 262 16.77 36.08 -13.78
C TYR A 262 16.56 35.66 -12.33
N ASN A 263 16.31 36.61 -11.43
CA ASN A 263 15.79 36.27 -10.12
C ASN A 263 14.25 36.22 -10.18
N LEU A 264 13.64 35.18 -9.63
CA LEU A 264 12.19 35.00 -9.62
C LEU A 264 11.47 36.20 -8.96
N ARG A 265 12.07 36.82 -7.95
CA ARG A 265 11.52 38.03 -7.29
C ARG A 265 11.33 39.20 -8.26
N ASN A 266 12.18 39.27 -9.30
CA ASN A 266 12.18 40.37 -10.27
C ASN A 266 11.08 40.21 -11.33
N PHE A 267 10.37 39.06 -11.37
CA PHE A 267 9.20 38.90 -12.25
C PHE A 267 7.98 39.69 -11.74
N GLY A 268 8.02 40.16 -10.49
CA GLY A 268 6.96 40.94 -9.87
C GLY A 268 6.06 40.08 -9.00
N ILE A 269 5.78 40.57 -7.79
CA ILE A 269 5.05 39.83 -6.76
C ILE A 269 3.65 39.35 -7.21
N HIS A 270 2.94 40.15 -7.99
CA HIS A 270 1.61 39.82 -8.49
C HIS A 270 1.64 38.63 -9.45
N LEU A 271 2.68 38.54 -10.29
CA LEU A 271 2.88 37.46 -11.24
C LEU A 271 3.29 36.17 -10.54
N VAL A 272 4.25 36.24 -9.61
CA VAL A 272 4.65 35.07 -8.80
C VAL A 272 3.46 34.56 -7.99
N ARG A 273 2.67 35.45 -7.37
CA ARG A 273 1.45 35.07 -6.66
C ARG A 273 0.42 34.41 -7.58
N LYS A 274 0.26 34.90 -8.82
CA LYS A 274 -0.62 34.26 -9.81
C LYS A 274 -0.13 32.85 -10.16
N ALA A 275 1.19 32.66 -10.33
CA ALA A 275 1.79 31.35 -10.58
C ALA A 275 1.55 30.38 -9.41
N LEU A 276 1.79 30.81 -8.17
CA LEU A 276 1.52 30.01 -6.96
C LEU A 276 0.05 29.56 -6.90
N ASN A 277 -0.90 30.46 -7.20
CA ASN A 277 -2.32 30.15 -7.17
C ASN A 277 -2.79 29.15 -8.25
N GLN A 278 -2.00 28.90 -9.29
CA GLN A 278 -2.31 27.85 -10.28
C GLN A 278 -1.93 26.45 -9.78
N LEU A 279 -1.17 26.37 -8.69
CA LEU A 279 -0.60 25.14 -8.17
C LEU A 279 -1.11 24.91 -6.75
N ASP A 280 -1.97 23.91 -6.57
CA ASP A 280 -2.61 23.61 -5.28
C ASP A 280 -1.63 23.36 -4.14
N PHE A 281 -0.43 22.87 -4.46
CA PHE A 281 0.68 22.72 -3.51
C PHE A 281 0.99 24.01 -2.73
N TYR A 282 0.92 25.17 -3.37
CA TYR A 282 1.33 26.45 -2.76
C TYR A 282 0.21 27.16 -2.00
N ARG A 283 -0.94 26.51 -1.78
CA ARG A 283 -1.96 27.01 -0.86
C ARG A 283 -1.33 27.18 0.52
N PHE A 284 -1.60 28.31 1.19
CA PHE A 284 -0.93 28.65 2.44
C PHE A 284 -1.08 27.59 3.55
N ALA A 285 -2.27 26.99 3.67
CA ALA A 285 -2.51 25.90 4.60
C ALA A 285 -1.59 24.69 4.35
N ASN A 286 -1.33 24.36 3.09
CA ASN A 286 -0.41 23.29 2.74
C ASN A 286 1.05 23.68 3.00
N LEU A 287 1.48 24.89 2.60
CA LEU A 287 2.84 25.37 2.87
C LEU A 287 3.17 25.41 4.37
N LYS A 288 2.21 25.75 5.23
CA LYS A 288 2.36 25.71 6.68
C LYS A 288 2.68 24.31 7.23
N ASN A 289 2.28 23.24 6.53
CA ASN A 289 2.69 21.89 6.93
C ASN A 289 4.18 21.65 6.71
N PHE A 290 4.79 22.26 5.69
CA PHE A 290 6.22 22.12 5.37
C PHE A 290 7.09 23.14 6.11
N PHE A 291 6.58 24.36 6.25
CA PHE A 291 7.27 25.50 6.87
C PHE A 291 6.42 26.07 8.01
N PRO A 292 6.50 25.51 9.22
CA PRO A 292 5.67 25.94 10.35
C PRO A 292 5.81 27.42 10.69
N HIS A 293 7.00 27.99 10.46
CA HIS A 293 7.34 29.40 10.75
C HIS A 293 6.96 30.40 9.65
N LEU A 294 6.51 29.93 8.48
CA LEU A 294 6.16 30.80 7.36
C LEU A 294 5.03 31.76 7.72
N LYS A 295 5.23 33.08 7.64
CA LYS A 295 4.25 34.04 8.16
C LYS A 295 3.08 34.27 7.21
N SER A 296 3.34 34.29 5.91
CA SER A 296 2.32 34.54 4.88
C SER A 296 2.82 34.13 3.49
N ILE A 297 1.93 34.10 2.49
CA ILE A 297 2.34 33.95 1.09
C ILE A 297 3.22 35.13 0.62
N HIS A 298 2.99 36.32 1.15
CA HIS A 298 3.84 37.47 0.83
C HIS A 298 5.28 37.20 1.28
N ASP A 299 5.44 36.74 2.53
CA ASP A 299 6.72 36.34 3.12
C ASP A 299 7.41 35.24 2.30
N PHE A 300 6.66 34.23 1.86
CA PHE A 300 7.17 33.14 1.01
C PHE A 300 7.76 33.64 -0.32
N ILE A 301 7.20 34.71 -0.89
CA ILE A 301 7.65 35.28 -2.16
C ILE A 301 8.85 36.22 -1.95
N THR A 302 8.85 37.03 -0.88
CA THR A 302 9.77 38.16 -0.73
C THR A 302 10.97 37.89 0.17
N SER A 303 10.91 36.90 1.05
CA SER A 303 11.99 36.59 1.97
C SER A 303 13.12 35.81 1.28
N ASP A 304 14.35 36.12 1.67
CA ASP A 304 15.56 35.44 1.22
C ASP A 304 15.66 34.00 1.74
N ASP A 305 14.91 33.68 2.81
CA ASP A 305 14.78 32.31 3.31
C ASP A 305 13.91 31.42 2.40
N TYR A 306 13.17 32.01 1.45
CA TYR A 306 12.26 31.30 0.55
C TYR A 306 12.54 31.64 -0.92
N LEU A 307 11.54 32.08 -1.69
CA LEU A 307 11.65 32.19 -3.15
C LEU A 307 12.52 33.36 -3.64
N ALA A 308 12.88 34.32 -2.77
CA ALA A 308 13.57 35.53 -3.22
C ALA A 308 15.02 35.27 -3.68
N GLN A 309 15.61 34.13 -3.33
CA GLN A 309 16.94 33.70 -3.78
C GLN A 309 16.90 32.77 -4.99
N VAL A 310 15.71 32.39 -5.48
CA VAL A 310 15.58 31.50 -6.63
C VAL A 310 16.02 32.20 -7.91
N ILE A 311 17.02 31.63 -8.56
CA ILE A 311 17.58 32.08 -9.84
C ILE A 311 17.09 31.15 -10.96
N ILE A 312 16.77 31.74 -12.10
CA ILE A 312 16.27 31.05 -13.28
C ILE A 312 17.18 31.39 -14.45
N ASP A 313 17.86 30.38 -14.99
CA ASP A 313 18.62 30.49 -16.23
C ASP A 313 17.68 30.25 -17.41
N VAL A 314 17.32 31.32 -18.10
CA VAL A 314 16.42 31.26 -19.25
C VAL A 314 17.23 31.23 -20.54
N THR A 315 17.07 30.16 -21.32
CA THR A 315 17.70 30.01 -22.63
C THR A 315 16.69 30.33 -23.73
N GLY A 316 17.06 31.20 -24.67
CA GLY A 316 16.20 31.63 -25.78
C GLY A 316 16.92 32.47 -26.82
N THR A 317 16.16 33.08 -27.73
CA THR A 317 16.73 34.07 -28.67
C THR A 317 17.09 35.36 -27.94
N GLN A 318 18.06 36.12 -28.46
CA GLN A 318 18.50 37.37 -27.82
C GLN A 318 17.35 38.38 -27.67
N ALA A 319 16.44 38.46 -28.65
CA ALA A 319 15.28 39.35 -28.60
C ALA A 319 14.30 38.96 -27.48
N GLN A 320 14.00 37.66 -27.31
CA GLN A 320 13.12 37.18 -26.24
C GLN A 320 13.71 37.45 -24.85
N LEU A 321 15.02 37.25 -24.68
CA LEU A 321 15.67 37.50 -23.40
C LEU A 321 15.67 38.98 -23.03
N GLN A 322 15.87 39.90 -23.97
CA GLN A 322 15.84 41.33 -23.64
C GLN A 322 14.46 41.80 -23.14
N THR A 323 13.37 41.22 -23.64
CA THR A 323 12.00 41.63 -23.26
C THR A 323 11.07 40.43 -23.10
N LEU A 324 11.16 39.74 -21.96
CA LEU A 324 10.20 38.68 -21.62
C LEU A 324 8.79 39.26 -21.40
N SER A 325 7.82 38.73 -22.15
CA SER A 325 6.40 39.09 -21.98
C SER A 325 5.87 38.62 -20.61
N PRO A 326 4.79 39.24 -20.09
CA PRO A 326 4.15 38.77 -18.85
C PRO A 326 3.70 37.31 -18.89
N GLU A 327 3.24 36.84 -20.06
CA GLU A 327 2.80 35.45 -20.25
C GLU A 327 3.99 34.47 -20.18
N GLU A 328 5.11 34.78 -20.84
CA GLU A 328 6.33 33.98 -20.75
C GLU A 328 6.86 33.93 -19.32
N LYS A 329 6.90 35.08 -18.62
CA LYS A 329 7.30 35.14 -17.21
C LYS A 329 6.42 34.25 -16.33
N LEU A 330 5.10 34.28 -16.54
CA LEU A 330 4.16 33.44 -15.81
C LEU A 330 4.41 31.96 -16.07
N ARG A 331 4.59 31.57 -17.33
CA ARG A 331 4.87 30.18 -17.72
C ARG A 331 6.18 29.66 -17.14
N ILE A 332 7.24 30.48 -17.18
CA ILE A 332 8.53 30.17 -16.56
C ILE A 332 8.36 29.98 -15.05
N ALA A 333 7.67 30.91 -14.38
CA ALA A 333 7.46 30.85 -12.94
C ALA A 333 6.71 29.58 -12.53
N VAL A 334 5.62 29.22 -13.24
CA VAL A 334 4.86 27.98 -12.98
C VAL A 334 5.76 26.75 -13.12
N ALA A 335 6.50 26.63 -14.22
CA ALA A 335 7.35 25.46 -14.45
C ALA A 335 8.49 25.32 -13.44
N VAL A 336 9.06 26.44 -12.97
CA VAL A 336 10.07 26.43 -11.90
C VAL A 336 9.44 26.06 -10.57
N LEU A 337 8.28 26.63 -10.24
CA LEU A 337 7.55 26.31 -9.02
C LEU A 337 7.10 24.84 -8.98
N GLU A 338 6.74 24.22 -10.10
CA GLU A 338 6.47 22.77 -10.17
C GLU A 338 7.70 21.91 -9.84
N LYS A 339 8.91 22.36 -10.24
CA LYS A 339 10.16 21.68 -9.87
C LYS A 339 10.43 21.84 -8.38
N ILE A 340 10.34 23.07 -7.86
CA ILE A 340 10.54 23.37 -6.44
C ILE A 340 9.56 22.58 -5.57
N SER A 341 8.28 22.47 -5.94
CA SER A 341 7.31 21.71 -5.15
C SER A 341 7.68 20.24 -5.05
N LYS A 342 8.18 19.64 -6.13
CA LYS A 342 8.65 18.25 -6.12
C LYS A 342 9.87 18.09 -5.21
N GLU A 343 10.83 19.00 -5.29
CA GLU A 343 12.02 18.98 -4.43
C GLU A 343 11.65 19.14 -2.94
N ILE A 344 10.73 20.06 -2.59
CA ILE A 344 10.23 20.20 -1.22
C ILE A 344 9.58 18.89 -0.75
N GLN A 345 8.70 18.30 -1.57
CA GLN A 345 8.00 17.05 -1.22
C GLN A 345 8.96 15.89 -1.02
N SER A 346 10.01 15.78 -1.83
CA SER A 346 11.01 14.71 -1.72
C SER A 346 11.93 14.90 -0.51
N ASN A 347 12.32 16.13 -0.18
CA ASN A 347 13.33 16.39 0.84
C ASN A 347 12.75 16.71 2.23
N VAL A 348 11.45 17.01 2.32
CA VAL A 348 10.74 17.25 3.58
C VAL A 348 9.67 16.20 3.76
N PRO A 349 10.02 14.96 4.17
CA PRO A 349 9.05 13.92 4.39
C PRO A 349 8.07 14.31 5.51
N GLU A 350 6.83 13.85 5.39
CA GLU A 350 5.76 14.12 6.37
C GLU A 350 5.88 13.29 7.62
N TYR A 351 6.45 12.11 7.47
CA TYR A 351 6.59 11.13 8.52
C TYR A 351 8.05 10.75 8.72
N GLU A 352 8.31 10.16 9.87
CA GLU A 352 9.56 9.49 10.18
C GLU A 352 9.27 8.25 11.05
N GLY A 353 10.16 7.28 10.98
CA GLY A 353 10.16 6.14 11.89
C GLY A 353 10.84 6.50 13.21
N THR A 354 10.26 6.09 14.33
CA THR A 354 10.90 6.25 15.64
C THR A 354 12.16 5.41 15.72
N LYS A 355 13.21 5.94 16.33
CA LYS A 355 14.40 5.14 16.71
C LYS A 355 14.13 4.28 17.95
N VAL A 356 13.09 4.59 18.71
CA VAL A 356 12.63 3.77 19.85
C VAL A 356 11.76 2.64 19.33
N PHE A 357 12.12 1.42 19.69
CA PHE A 357 11.37 0.21 19.41
C PHE A 357 10.61 -0.22 20.66
N GLU A 358 9.32 -0.51 20.47
CA GLU A 358 8.40 -0.89 21.51
C GLU A 358 8.03 -2.38 21.40
N PRO A 359 7.79 -3.07 22.53
CA PRO A 359 7.44 -4.48 22.53
C PRO A 359 5.99 -4.70 22.09
N LEU A 360 5.81 -5.63 21.16
CA LEU A 360 4.52 -6.20 20.77
C LEU A 360 4.50 -7.68 21.19
N ALA A 361 3.59 -8.05 22.10
CA ALA A 361 3.57 -9.42 22.63
C ALA A 361 3.29 -10.46 21.54
N ILE A 362 4.04 -11.56 21.57
CA ILE A 362 3.97 -12.63 20.56
C ILE A 362 2.54 -13.18 20.44
N GLN A 363 1.91 -13.53 21.57
CA GLN A 363 0.55 -14.07 21.62
C GLN A 363 -0.56 -13.17 21.02
N TYR A 364 -0.34 -11.85 20.97
CA TYR A 364 -1.31 -10.91 20.38
C TYR A 364 -1.00 -10.59 18.92
N CYS A 365 0.26 -10.74 18.53
CA CYS A 365 0.72 -10.49 17.17
C CYS A 365 0.51 -11.72 16.30
N VAL A 366 1.13 -12.85 16.67
CA VAL A 366 1.21 -14.07 15.88
C VAL A 366 -0.11 -14.82 15.94
N LYS A 367 -0.69 -15.08 14.77
CA LYS A 367 -1.98 -15.76 14.63
C LYS A 367 -2.02 -16.65 13.40
N ASP A 368 -2.99 -17.55 13.39
CA ASP A 368 -3.34 -18.30 12.20
C ASP A 368 -3.81 -17.33 11.11
N LYS A 369 -3.46 -17.63 9.85
CA LYS A 369 -3.82 -16.79 8.70
C LYS A 369 -4.29 -17.63 7.52
N THR A 370 -5.41 -17.23 6.93
CA THR A 370 -5.83 -17.72 5.63
C THR A 370 -5.41 -16.75 4.54
N LEU A 371 -4.55 -17.18 3.63
CA LEU A 371 -4.05 -16.37 2.51
C LEU A 371 -4.60 -16.89 1.19
N ASN A 372 -4.97 -16.00 0.29
CA ASN A 372 -5.32 -16.35 -1.09
C ASN A 372 -4.19 -15.97 -2.03
N ILE A 373 -3.62 -16.95 -2.73
CA ILE A 373 -2.47 -16.77 -3.63
C ILE A 373 -2.95 -16.88 -5.07
N ALA A 374 -2.76 -15.80 -5.84
CA ALA A 374 -2.92 -15.81 -7.29
C ALA A 374 -1.74 -16.55 -7.94
N LEU A 375 -2.05 -17.61 -8.70
CA LEU A 375 -1.06 -18.38 -9.45
C LEU A 375 -1.05 -17.85 -10.89
N ASN A 376 0.00 -17.13 -11.25
CA ASN A 376 0.17 -16.59 -12.59
C ASN A 376 1.18 -17.46 -13.36
N ASP A 377 0.97 -17.66 -14.66
CA ASP A 377 1.86 -18.50 -15.48
C ASP A 377 3.30 -17.93 -15.61
N GLY A 378 3.56 -16.71 -15.13
CA GLY A 378 4.88 -16.08 -15.03
C GLY A 378 5.38 -15.78 -13.61
N SER A 379 4.66 -16.20 -12.56
CA SER A 379 5.13 -16.07 -11.17
C SER A 379 6.06 -17.22 -10.78
N ASP A 380 6.76 -17.07 -9.66
CA ASP A 380 7.57 -18.14 -9.07
C ASP A 380 6.74 -19.42 -8.90
N GLN A 381 7.20 -20.53 -9.48
CA GLN A 381 6.51 -21.83 -9.47
C GLN A 381 6.41 -22.43 -8.06
N GLU A 382 7.27 -21.99 -7.14
CA GLU A 382 7.25 -22.42 -5.75
C GLU A 382 6.23 -21.66 -4.91
N PHE A 383 5.79 -20.48 -5.34
CA PHE A 383 4.89 -19.63 -4.57
C PHE A 383 3.51 -20.30 -4.40
N GLY A 384 3.06 -20.44 -3.16
CA GLY A 384 1.83 -21.16 -2.82
C GLY A 384 1.93 -22.69 -2.84
N VAL A 385 3.10 -23.26 -3.14
CA VAL A 385 3.36 -24.71 -2.99
C VAL A 385 3.96 -24.96 -1.61
N ALA A 386 3.40 -25.90 -0.85
CA ALA A 386 3.94 -26.31 0.45
C ALA A 386 5.40 -26.76 0.31
N MET A 387 6.27 -26.30 1.21
CA MET A 387 7.69 -26.67 1.20
C MET A 387 7.90 -28.16 1.45
N SER A 388 6.99 -28.83 2.16
CA SER A 388 7.02 -30.29 2.31
C SER A 388 6.64 -31.06 1.02
N GLN A 389 5.89 -30.43 0.10
CA GLN A 389 5.28 -31.08 -1.07
C GLN A 389 5.87 -30.62 -2.41
N THR A 390 6.84 -29.72 -2.41
CA THR A 390 7.50 -29.28 -3.65
C THR A 390 8.21 -30.45 -4.35
N THR A 391 8.22 -30.42 -5.68
CA THR A 391 8.99 -31.36 -6.50
C THR A 391 10.48 -31.01 -6.53
N ASN A 392 10.86 -29.81 -6.11
CA ASN A 392 12.26 -29.40 -6.01
C ASN A 392 12.90 -29.93 -4.72
N LEU A 393 13.62 -31.05 -4.83
CA LEU A 393 14.27 -31.72 -3.71
C LEU A 393 15.27 -30.84 -2.93
N THR A 394 15.81 -29.79 -3.54
CA THR A 394 16.75 -28.89 -2.85
C THR A 394 16.04 -27.94 -1.87
N LEU A 395 14.76 -27.67 -2.13
CA LEU A 395 13.88 -26.84 -1.32
C LEU A 395 13.02 -27.66 -0.37
N GLN A 396 12.78 -28.94 -0.69
CA GLN A 396 11.91 -29.79 0.10
C GLN A 396 12.41 -29.90 1.56
N LEU A 397 11.51 -29.59 2.49
CA LEU A 397 11.73 -29.75 3.92
C LEU A 397 10.37 -29.94 4.60
N ASP A 398 10.26 -30.99 5.41
CA ASP A 398 9.08 -31.18 6.26
C ASP A 398 9.23 -30.28 7.49
N LEU A 399 8.39 -29.25 7.58
CA LEU A 399 8.40 -28.31 8.69
C LEU A 399 7.51 -28.77 9.84
N SER A 400 6.67 -29.79 9.68
CA SER A 400 5.69 -30.19 10.69
C SER A 400 6.32 -30.63 12.02
N SER A 401 7.49 -31.28 11.95
CA SER A 401 8.28 -31.76 13.09
C SER A 401 9.31 -30.74 13.60
N GLU A 402 9.52 -29.65 12.88
CA GLU A 402 10.61 -28.71 13.13
C GLU A 402 10.20 -27.63 14.15
N ALA A 403 10.56 -27.80 15.42
CA ALA A 403 10.15 -26.92 16.51
C ALA A 403 10.62 -25.45 16.38
N TRP A 404 11.68 -25.21 15.61
CA TRP A 404 12.25 -23.89 15.39
C TRP A 404 11.47 -23.06 14.36
N TYR A 405 10.57 -23.64 13.57
CA TYR A 405 9.75 -22.90 12.62
C TYR A 405 8.34 -22.72 13.19
N VAL A 406 7.86 -21.49 13.31
CA VAL A 406 6.64 -21.17 14.10
C VAL A 406 5.36 -21.73 13.49
N TYR A 407 5.23 -21.66 12.16
CA TYR A 407 4.07 -22.17 11.43
C TYR A 407 4.22 -23.67 11.11
N ASP A 408 3.11 -24.33 10.78
CA ASP A 408 3.08 -25.72 10.34
C ASP A 408 3.71 -25.93 8.96
N GLU A 409 3.68 -24.92 8.09
CA GLU A 409 4.19 -25.00 6.72
C GLU A 409 4.71 -23.63 6.19
N ASN A 410 5.54 -23.68 5.15
CA ASN A 410 5.99 -22.53 4.37
C ASN A 410 5.49 -22.63 2.91
N TYR A 411 4.77 -21.61 2.46
CA TYR A 411 4.24 -21.49 1.10
C TYR A 411 4.89 -20.32 0.32
N GLY A 412 6.03 -19.85 0.80
CA GLY A 412 6.75 -18.73 0.22
C GLY A 412 7.32 -18.98 -1.17
N THR A 413 7.97 -17.95 -1.72
CA THR A 413 8.73 -18.03 -2.98
C THR A 413 9.92 -18.99 -2.85
N SER A 414 10.57 -19.28 -3.97
CA SER A 414 11.81 -20.05 -4.00
C SER A 414 12.90 -19.40 -3.13
N GLU A 415 13.02 -18.07 -3.13
CA GLU A 415 13.96 -17.35 -2.26
C GLU A 415 13.62 -17.48 -0.77
N GLU A 416 12.33 -17.38 -0.40
CA GLU A 416 11.87 -17.62 0.97
C GLU A 416 12.18 -19.06 1.41
N LYS A 417 11.95 -20.06 0.55
CA LYS A 417 12.27 -21.47 0.84
C LYS A 417 13.77 -21.73 0.97
N HIS A 418 14.60 -21.10 0.13
CA HIS A 418 16.06 -21.18 0.26
C HIS A 418 16.54 -20.62 1.60
N LEU A 419 15.98 -19.49 2.05
CA LEU A 419 16.31 -18.95 3.38
C LEU A 419 15.97 -19.95 4.49
N VAL A 420 14.78 -20.56 4.45
CA VAL A 420 14.38 -21.58 5.43
C VAL A 420 15.35 -22.76 5.42
N ARG A 421 15.81 -23.22 4.24
CA ARG A 421 16.86 -24.26 4.12
C ARG A 421 18.20 -23.82 4.70
N PHE A 422 18.60 -22.57 4.50
CA PHE A 422 19.83 -22.01 5.08
C PHE A 422 19.76 -21.96 6.61
N ILE A 423 18.64 -21.53 7.19
CA ILE A 423 18.46 -21.53 8.65
C ILE A 423 18.51 -22.96 9.18
N HIS A 424 17.81 -23.90 8.52
CA HIS A 424 17.85 -25.32 8.88
C HIS A 424 19.28 -25.88 8.91
N SER A 425 20.12 -25.56 7.92
CA SER A 425 21.53 -26.02 7.92
C SER A 425 22.40 -25.33 8.97
N ALA A 426 22.04 -24.13 9.42
CA ALA A 426 22.73 -23.39 10.47
C ALA A 426 22.35 -23.85 11.89
N LEU A 427 21.22 -24.54 12.08
CA LEU A 427 20.71 -24.96 13.40
C LEU A 427 21.75 -25.69 14.27
N PRO A 428 22.53 -26.67 13.77
CA PRO A 428 23.49 -27.38 14.64
C PRO A 428 24.54 -26.46 15.25
N ASN A 429 24.89 -25.36 14.58
CA ASN A 429 25.81 -24.36 15.12
C ASN A 429 25.11 -23.40 16.07
N LEU A 430 23.91 -22.94 15.71
CA LEU A 430 23.09 -22.08 16.59
C LEU A 430 22.79 -22.77 17.92
N GLN A 431 22.40 -24.04 17.89
CA GLN A 431 22.07 -24.82 19.08
C GLN A 431 23.26 -25.06 20.01
N LYS A 432 24.51 -24.78 19.60
CA LYS A 432 25.66 -24.78 20.52
C LYS A 432 25.55 -23.64 21.53
N LYS A 433 25.06 -22.47 21.09
CA LYS A 433 25.04 -21.22 21.86
C LYS A 433 23.64 -20.83 22.36
N TYR A 434 22.60 -21.11 21.59
CA TYR A 434 21.23 -20.68 21.85
C TYR A 434 20.35 -21.83 22.37
N SER A 435 19.53 -21.56 23.39
CA SER A 435 18.60 -22.54 23.98
C SER A 435 17.33 -22.69 23.16
N GLU A 436 16.83 -21.58 22.64
CA GLU A 436 15.60 -21.48 21.86
C GLU A 436 15.87 -20.66 20.60
N ILE A 437 15.33 -21.16 19.49
CA ILE A 437 15.48 -20.58 18.16
C ILE A 437 14.11 -20.63 17.49
N TYR A 438 13.60 -19.49 17.03
CA TYR A 438 12.31 -19.41 16.35
C TYR A 438 12.41 -18.57 15.09
N LEU A 439 12.14 -19.17 13.92
CA LEU A 439 11.93 -18.46 12.68
C LEU A 439 10.43 -18.23 12.47
N LEU A 440 10.04 -16.96 12.54
CA LEU A 440 8.69 -16.49 12.30
C LEU A 440 8.60 -15.88 10.90
N ARG A 441 7.66 -16.36 10.08
CA ARG A 441 7.26 -15.65 8.85
C ARG A 441 6.35 -14.49 9.23
N ASN A 442 6.68 -13.28 8.82
CA ASN A 442 5.90 -12.09 9.18
C ASN A 442 4.53 -12.11 8.51
N ALA A 443 4.43 -12.40 7.21
CA ALA A 443 3.15 -12.47 6.49
C ALA A 443 2.18 -11.29 6.81
N ARG A 444 2.70 -10.05 6.90
CA ARG A 444 1.97 -8.84 7.32
C ARG A 444 1.43 -8.84 8.76
N LEU A 445 2.17 -9.41 9.71
CA LEU A 445 1.82 -9.31 11.14
C LEU A 445 2.20 -7.93 11.69
N PHE A 446 3.30 -7.34 11.21
CA PHE A 446 3.75 -6.00 11.58
C PHE A 446 4.56 -5.34 10.47
N GLN A 447 4.76 -4.02 10.60
CA GLN A 447 5.59 -3.19 9.73
C GLN A 447 6.70 -2.51 10.55
N LEU A 448 7.77 -2.12 9.86
CA LEU A 448 8.83 -1.25 10.35
C LEU A 448 8.81 0.04 9.54
N TYR A 449 9.22 1.16 10.14
CA TYR A 449 9.19 2.45 9.47
C TYR A 449 10.57 3.08 9.40
N ARG A 450 11.01 3.45 8.21
CA ARG A 450 12.34 4.03 7.99
C ARG A 450 12.53 5.33 8.76
N PHE A 451 13.68 5.52 9.39
CA PHE A 451 13.91 6.64 10.30
C PHE A 451 13.89 8.01 9.61
N SER A 452 14.23 8.10 8.32
CA SER A 452 14.35 9.39 7.63
C SER A 452 13.03 9.93 7.06
N ASP A 453 12.17 9.05 6.55
CA ASP A 453 10.95 9.39 5.80
C ASP A 453 9.68 8.62 6.21
N GLY A 454 9.81 7.68 7.15
CA GLY A 454 8.70 6.85 7.61
C GLY A 454 8.19 5.88 6.54
N ALA A 455 8.99 5.54 5.53
CA ALA A 455 8.64 4.51 4.55
C ALA A 455 8.46 3.14 5.24
N ALA A 456 7.39 2.43 4.89
CA ALA A 456 7.04 1.16 5.51
C ALA A 456 7.82 -0.01 4.87
N LEU A 457 8.42 -0.85 5.72
CA LEU A 457 9.07 -2.11 5.38
C LEU A 457 8.38 -3.24 6.13
N GLU A 458 7.99 -4.28 5.41
CA GLU A 458 7.51 -5.54 5.98
C GLU A 458 8.60 -6.59 5.77
N PRO A 459 9.46 -6.86 6.77
CA PRO A 459 10.45 -7.93 6.64
C PRO A 459 9.72 -9.26 6.48
N ASP A 460 10.13 -10.09 5.52
CA ASP A 460 9.48 -11.39 5.25
C ASP A 460 9.60 -12.35 6.45
N PHE A 461 10.74 -12.34 7.15
CA PHE A 461 11.00 -13.19 8.30
C PHE A 461 11.63 -12.45 9.49
N VAL A 462 11.40 -12.99 10.68
CA VAL A 462 12.12 -12.64 11.90
C VAL A 462 12.69 -13.90 12.53
N LEU A 463 14.00 -13.92 12.78
CA LEU A 463 14.63 -14.97 13.56
C LEU A 463 14.87 -14.50 14.99
N PHE A 464 14.35 -15.26 15.95
CA PHE A 464 14.63 -15.12 17.36
C PHE A 464 15.67 -16.16 17.81
N ALA A 465 16.67 -15.73 18.56
CA ALA A 465 17.65 -16.63 19.17
C ALA A 465 17.93 -16.20 20.62
N ILE A 466 17.67 -17.11 21.57
CA ILE A 466 17.77 -16.86 23.02
C ILE A 466 19.02 -17.55 23.55
N GLU A 467 19.96 -16.80 24.14
CA GLU A 467 21.24 -17.37 24.61
C GLU A 467 21.07 -18.34 25.79
N LYS A 468 21.89 -19.40 25.79
CA LYS A 468 21.97 -20.34 26.92
C LYS A 468 22.64 -19.70 28.14
N HIS A 469 22.06 -19.95 29.31
CA HIS A 469 22.76 -19.91 30.62
C HIS A 469 23.59 -18.64 30.91
N THR A 470 23.04 -17.46 30.65
CA THR A 470 23.61 -16.19 31.13
C THR A 470 22.83 -15.71 32.35
N GLN A 471 23.47 -14.93 33.24
CA GLN A 471 22.77 -14.27 34.36
C GLN A 471 21.67 -13.30 33.87
N LYS A 472 21.79 -12.83 32.62
CA LYS A 472 20.83 -11.99 31.90
C LYS A 472 20.68 -12.53 30.47
N ALA A 473 19.52 -13.08 30.12
CA ALA A 473 19.29 -13.73 28.83
C ALA A 473 19.32 -12.69 27.70
N ILE A 474 20.23 -12.85 26.72
CA ILE A 474 20.25 -12.01 25.52
C ILE A 474 19.35 -12.65 24.46
N ILE A 475 18.37 -11.88 24.00
CA ILE A 475 17.42 -12.26 22.95
C ILE A 475 17.78 -11.49 21.70
N TYR A 476 18.19 -12.20 20.66
CA TYR A 476 18.44 -11.65 19.34
C TYR A 476 17.15 -11.66 18.53
N GLN A 477 16.88 -10.56 17.84
CA GLN A 477 15.79 -10.41 16.88
C GLN A 477 16.38 -9.95 15.55
N LEU A 478 16.51 -10.88 14.60
CA LEU A 478 17.04 -10.62 13.27
C LEU A 478 15.90 -10.41 12.28
N PHE A 479 15.82 -9.24 11.68
CA PHE A 479 14.92 -8.97 10.55
C PHE A 479 15.58 -9.44 9.26
N ILE A 480 14.89 -10.30 8.50
CA ILE A 480 15.44 -10.97 7.33
C ILE A 480 14.50 -10.81 6.13
N GLU A 481 15.10 -10.48 4.98
CA GLU A 481 14.40 -10.26 3.72
C GLU A 481 15.10 -11.04 2.58
N PRO A 482 14.56 -12.19 2.13
CA PRO A 482 14.97 -12.85 0.91
C PRO A 482 14.53 -12.07 -0.33
N LYS A 483 15.40 -11.96 -1.34
CA LYS A 483 15.11 -11.23 -2.58
C LYS A 483 15.60 -11.94 -3.82
N GLY A 484 14.77 -11.95 -4.86
CA GLY A 484 15.18 -12.34 -6.21
C GLY A 484 16.20 -11.34 -6.78
N GLY A 485 17.13 -11.82 -7.61
CA GLY A 485 18.29 -11.03 -8.05
C GLY A 485 17.95 -9.71 -8.75
N HIS A 486 16.84 -9.68 -9.49
CA HIS A 486 16.35 -8.50 -10.19
C HIS A 486 15.80 -7.39 -9.27
N LEU A 487 15.53 -7.69 -8.00
CA LEU A 487 15.01 -6.74 -7.00
C LEU A 487 16.11 -6.15 -6.11
N LEU A 488 17.31 -6.72 -6.09
CA LEU A 488 18.39 -6.30 -5.18
C LEU A 488 18.75 -4.81 -5.33
N SER A 489 18.81 -4.30 -6.56
CA SER A 489 19.11 -2.89 -6.83
C SER A 489 17.91 -1.98 -6.60
N LYS A 490 16.71 -2.43 -7.00
CA LYS A 490 15.46 -1.65 -6.90
C LYS A 490 15.05 -1.41 -5.44
N ASP A 491 15.23 -2.42 -4.59
CA ASP A 491 14.78 -2.40 -3.20
C ASP A 491 15.91 -2.03 -2.22
N LYS A 492 17.06 -1.54 -2.71
CA LYS A 492 18.25 -1.24 -1.91
C LYS A 492 17.96 -0.42 -0.65
N TRP A 493 17.04 0.55 -0.73
CA TRP A 493 16.65 1.39 0.41
C TRP A 493 16.14 0.57 1.62
N LYS A 494 15.53 -0.61 1.40
CA LYS A 494 15.08 -1.48 2.49
C LYS A 494 16.25 -2.13 3.21
N GLU A 495 17.26 -2.58 2.46
CA GLU A 495 18.49 -3.12 3.05
C GLU A 495 19.25 -2.03 3.81
N ASP A 496 19.33 -0.82 3.26
CA ASP A 496 19.98 0.30 3.93
C ASP A 496 19.24 0.63 5.24
N PHE A 497 17.91 0.63 5.24
CA PHE A 497 17.12 0.80 6.46
C PHE A 497 17.33 -0.35 7.47
N LEU A 498 17.39 -1.62 7.04
CA LEU A 498 17.70 -2.73 7.94
C LEU A 498 19.05 -2.51 8.65
N LYS A 499 20.07 -2.03 7.95
CA LYS A 499 21.37 -1.69 8.54
C LYS A 499 21.29 -0.52 9.53
N GLU A 500 20.48 0.49 9.24
CA GLU A 500 20.22 1.61 10.16
C GLU A 500 19.63 1.11 11.50
N ILE A 501 18.76 0.09 11.47
CA ILE A 501 18.13 -0.46 12.69
C ILE A 501 19.19 -0.99 13.66
N GLU A 502 20.17 -1.76 13.19
CA GLU A 502 21.22 -2.32 14.06
C GLU A 502 22.05 -1.21 14.74
N GLN A 503 22.26 -0.09 14.05
CA GLN A 503 23.10 1.01 14.52
C GLN A 503 22.36 1.99 15.44
N GLU A 504 21.08 2.25 15.15
CA GLU A 504 20.37 3.39 15.73
C GLU A 504 19.16 3.01 16.59
N ALA A 505 18.72 1.75 16.56
CA ALA A 505 17.57 1.31 17.32
C ALA A 505 17.83 1.38 18.84
N LYS A 506 16.82 1.83 19.57
CA LYS A 506 16.83 1.99 21.02
C LYS A 506 15.66 1.24 21.61
N ILE A 507 15.92 0.45 22.65
CA ILE A 507 14.89 -0.18 23.47
C ILE A 507 14.88 0.52 24.82
N GLN A 508 13.76 1.13 25.17
CA GLN A 508 13.62 1.87 26.44
C GLN A 508 13.07 1.00 27.58
N VAL A 509 12.51 -0.17 27.26
CA VAL A 509 11.93 -1.07 28.26
C VAL A 509 13.05 -1.86 28.94
N VAL A 510 13.19 -1.67 30.25
CA VAL A 510 14.16 -2.42 31.07
C VAL A 510 13.49 -3.69 31.58
N TYR A 511 13.84 -4.82 31.00
CA TYR A 511 13.55 -6.13 31.59
C TYR A 511 14.70 -6.49 32.53
N ALA A 512 14.42 -6.64 33.83
CA ALA A 512 15.44 -6.81 34.87
C ALA A 512 16.49 -7.88 34.54
N ASN A 513 16.09 -8.96 33.84
CA ASN A 513 16.94 -10.11 33.52
C ASN A 513 17.00 -10.46 32.02
N LYS A 514 16.59 -9.56 31.11
CA LYS A 514 16.64 -9.80 29.66
C LYS A 514 17.27 -8.61 28.94
N ASP A 515 18.15 -8.89 27.98
CA ASP A 515 18.68 -7.91 27.03
C ASP A 515 18.22 -8.27 25.63
N PHE A 516 18.04 -7.26 24.79
CA PHE A 516 17.53 -7.43 23.43
C PHE A 516 18.50 -6.83 22.44
N ARG A 517 18.77 -7.56 21.36
CA ARG A 517 19.59 -7.10 20.24
C ARG A 517 18.78 -7.17 18.96
N LEU A 518 18.51 -6.01 18.38
CA LEU A 518 17.83 -5.89 17.09
C LEU A 518 18.88 -5.83 16.00
N VAL A 519 18.76 -6.69 15.01
CA VAL A 519 19.72 -6.79 13.91
C VAL A 519 18.94 -6.77 12.60
N GLY A 520 19.31 -5.87 11.68
CA GLY A 520 18.81 -5.93 10.32
C GLY A 520 19.82 -6.61 9.42
N MET A 521 19.41 -7.71 8.80
CA MET A 521 20.29 -8.50 7.94
C MET A 521 20.42 -7.88 6.54
N PRO A 522 21.55 -8.07 5.83
CA PRO A 522 21.58 -7.86 4.38
C PRO A 522 20.56 -8.77 3.69
N PHE A 523 20.19 -8.44 2.45
CA PHE A 523 19.29 -9.29 1.69
C PHE A 523 19.83 -10.69 1.51
N TYR A 524 18.96 -11.68 1.77
CA TYR A 524 19.28 -13.05 1.44
C TYR A 524 19.02 -13.30 -0.05
N ASN A 525 20.03 -13.79 -0.75
CA ASN A 525 19.89 -14.27 -2.11
C ASN A 525 20.82 -15.47 -2.32
N GLU A 526 20.22 -16.63 -2.63
CA GLU A 526 20.94 -17.91 -2.71
C GLU A 526 22.07 -17.90 -3.74
N THR A 527 21.90 -17.20 -4.86
CA THR A 527 22.82 -17.27 -6.01
C THR A 527 23.89 -16.19 -6.03
N GLN A 528 23.56 -14.97 -5.63
CA GLN A 528 24.41 -13.77 -5.78
C GLN A 528 25.01 -13.28 -4.46
N ARG A 529 24.32 -13.44 -3.32
CA ARG A 529 24.72 -12.80 -2.04
C ARG A 529 24.78 -13.73 -0.84
N LYS A 530 24.72 -15.04 -1.06
CA LYS A 530 24.74 -16.05 0.03
C LYS A 530 25.95 -15.92 0.96
N SER A 531 27.15 -15.71 0.42
CA SER A 531 28.38 -15.58 1.21
C SER A 531 28.40 -14.33 2.08
N GLU A 532 27.89 -13.20 1.55
CA GLU A 532 27.75 -11.95 2.30
C GLU A 532 26.75 -12.13 3.45
N PHE A 533 25.58 -12.72 3.15
CA PHE A 533 24.58 -13.02 4.16
C PHE A 533 25.10 -13.96 5.24
N GLU A 534 25.77 -15.05 4.86
CA GLU A 534 26.32 -16.02 5.81
C GLU A 534 27.38 -15.40 6.73
N THR A 535 28.22 -14.52 6.18
CA THR A 535 29.22 -13.78 6.97
C THR A 535 28.54 -12.86 7.98
N ALA A 536 27.56 -12.05 7.54
CA ALA A 536 26.80 -11.19 8.43
C ALA A 536 26.02 -12.00 9.49
N PHE A 537 25.47 -13.15 9.11
CA PHE A 537 24.69 -14.01 10.00
C PHE A 537 25.55 -14.58 11.14
N LYS A 538 26.75 -15.07 10.79
CA LYS A 538 27.73 -15.55 11.76
C LYS A 538 28.24 -14.44 12.68
N GLN A 539 28.47 -13.25 12.13
CA GLN A 539 28.89 -12.08 12.92
C GLN A 539 27.80 -11.63 13.91
N ALA A 540 26.57 -11.47 13.43
CA ALA A 540 25.43 -11.05 14.24
C ALA A 540 25.17 -11.98 15.43
N LEU A 541 25.25 -13.29 15.19
CA LEU A 541 24.99 -14.31 16.21
C LEU A 541 26.27 -14.79 16.92
N ALA A 542 27.44 -14.30 16.51
CA ALA A 542 28.76 -14.71 16.99
C ALA A 542 28.92 -16.24 17.08
N ILE A 543 28.73 -16.93 15.94
CA ILE A 543 28.82 -18.39 15.76
C ILE A 543 29.80 -18.82 14.67
#